data_AF-A0A7S2TJV9-F1
#
_entry.id   AF-A0A7S2TJV9-F1
#
_cell.length_a   1.000
_cell.length_b   1.000
_cell.length_c   1.000
_cell.angle_alpha   90.00
_cell.angle_beta   90.00
_cell.angle_gamma   90.00
#
_symmetry.space_group_name_H-M   'P 1'
#
loop_
_entity.id
_entity.type
_entity.pdbx_description
1 polymer ?
#
loop_
_entity_poly.entity_id
_entity_poly.type
_entity_poly.pdbx_seq_one_letter_code
_entity_poly.pdbx_strand_id
1 'polypeptide(L)'
;KFSFSDIYDPVTFTGCRLAEARVYDLFSKVAPGSMARHLDYAQGYNLTNRMPLFVKPSKPLSVMDTMELFRSHAENTWFDPRGETRRDVGAGPGHSPYRWRPLTWKTADGKRYVNERTIGTQQTAWNFVATSRAWMPAPLRALMWWAPDDSSTGVRIPVYGGTRK
;
A
#
# COMPACT_ATOMS: atom_id res chain seq x y z
N LYS A 1 -23.31 -9.56 -15.03
CA LYS A 1 -22.46 -8.34 -15.03
C LYS A 1 -21.02 -8.79 -15.26
N PHE A 2 -20.31 -8.18 -16.21
CA PHE A 2 -18.91 -8.54 -16.50
C PHE A 2 -17.97 -7.96 -15.44
N SER A 3 -16.94 -8.70 -15.08
CA SER A 3 -15.87 -8.30 -14.16
C SER A 3 -14.53 -8.78 -14.70
N PHE A 4 -13.62 -7.85 -14.97
CA PHE A 4 -12.34 -8.16 -15.60
C PHE A 4 -11.45 -9.01 -14.68
N SER A 5 -11.35 -8.65 -13.40
CA SER A 5 -10.54 -9.41 -12.44
C SER A 5 -11.07 -10.83 -12.22
N ASP A 6 -12.39 -11.03 -12.22
CA ASP A 6 -12.97 -12.37 -12.10
C ASP A 6 -12.61 -13.33 -13.23
N ILE A 7 -12.35 -12.79 -14.41
CA ILE A 7 -12.08 -13.60 -15.61
C ILE A 7 -10.57 -13.81 -15.80
N TYR A 8 -9.77 -12.77 -15.57
CA TYR A 8 -8.35 -12.78 -15.94
C TYR A 8 -7.38 -12.93 -14.76
N ASP A 9 -7.78 -12.57 -13.53
CA ASP A 9 -6.96 -12.77 -12.33
C ASP A 9 -7.85 -13.04 -11.09
N PRO A 10 -8.48 -14.23 -11.02
CA PRO A 10 -9.37 -14.56 -9.92
C PRO A 10 -8.65 -14.47 -8.58
N VAL A 11 -9.24 -13.73 -7.65
CA VAL A 11 -8.62 -13.46 -6.35
C VAL A 11 -8.37 -14.77 -5.57
N THR A 12 -7.18 -14.89 -5.00
CA THR A 12 -6.80 -16.01 -4.12
C THR A 12 -6.51 -15.50 -2.71
N PHE A 13 -6.38 -16.41 -1.74
CA PHE A 13 -5.91 -16.07 -0.39
C PHE A 13 -4.61 -15.26 -0.45
N THR A 14 -3.59 -15.76 -1.16
CA THR A 14 -2.31 -15.07 -1.29
C THR A 14 -2.44 -13.73 -2.01
N GLY A 15 -3.30 -13.63 -3.02
CA GLY A 15 -3.64 -12.37 -3.68
C GLY A 15 -4.19 -11.34 -2.70
N CYS A 16 -5.11 -11.74 -1.82
CA CYS A 16 -5.64 -10.86 -0.78
C CYS A 16 -4.55 -10.38 0.17
N ARG A 17 -3.75 -11.31 0.70
CA ARG A 17 -2.70 -11.03 1.70
C ARG A 17 -1.57 -10.15 1.15
N LEU A 18 -1.21 -10.32 -0.12
CA LEU A 18 -0.07 -9.61 -0.73
C LEU A 18 -0.47 -8.33 -1.49
N ALA A 19 -1.71 -8.23 -1.95
CA ALA A 19 -2.21 -7.10 -2.73
C ALA A 19 -3.35 -6.36 -2.01
N GLU A 20 -4.46 -7.02 -1.74
CA GLU A 20 -5.65 -6.38 -1.17
C GLU A 20 -5.39 -5.80 0.22
N ALA A 21 -4.53 -6.38 1.04
CA ALA A 21 -4.14 -5.81 2.33
C ALA A 21 -3.56 -4.37 2.20
N ARG A 22 -2.83 -4.08 1.11
CA ARG A 22 -2.30 -2.73 0.83
C ARG A 22 -3.40 -1.77 0.37
N VAL A 23 -4.36 -2.28 -0.41
CA VAL A 23 -5.52 -1.50 -0.85
C VAL A 23 -6.41 -1.16 0.35
N TYR A 24 -6.65 -2.13 1.23
CA TYR A 24 -7.39 -1.97 2.48
C TYR A 24 -6.76 -0.87 3.33
N ASP A 25 -5.44 -0.90 3.47
CA ASP A 25 -4.72 0.09 4.24
C ASP A 25 -4.89 1.51 3.68
N LEU A 26 -4.63 1.69 2.38
CA LEU A 26 -4.83 2.97 1.70
C LEU A 26 -6.26 3.48 1.85
N PHE A 27 -7.24 2.63 1.59
CA PHE A 27 -8.66 2.99 1.64
C PHE A 27 -9.11 3.34 3.06
N SER A 28 -8.61 2.62 4.07
CA SER A 28 -8.89 2.90 5.48
C SER A 28 -8.35 4.27 5.90
N LYS A 29 -7.21 4.70 5.36
CA LYS A 29 -6.61 6.01 5.63
C LYS A 29 -7.35 7.15 4.94
N VAL A 30 -7.75 6.98 3.67
CA VAL A 30 -8.43 8.07 2.92
C VAL A 30 -9.92 8.18 3.20
N ALA A 31 -10.56 7.09 3.64
CA ALA A 31 -11.98 7.03 3.98
C ALA A 31 -12.18 6.21 5.27
N PRO A 32 -11.89 6.80 6.44
CA PRO A 32 -11.99 6.11 7.73
C PRO A 32 -13.36 5.45 7.95
N GLY A 33 -13.34 4.22 8.46
CA GLY A 33 -14.55 3.41 8.72
C GLY A 33 -15.16 2.73 7.50
N SER A 34 -14.87 3.18 6.27
CA SER A 34 -15.48 2.61 5.05
C SER A 34 -15.07 1.16 4.77
N MET A 35 -13.90 0.74 5.24
CA MET A 35 -13.31 -0.56 4.93
C MET A 35 -13.52 -1.63 5.99
N ALA A 36 -13.99 -1.29 7.19
CA ALA A 36 -14.08 -2.23 8.31
C ALA A 36 -14.87 -3.51 7.95
N ARG A 37 -15.91 -3.38 7.14
CA ARG A 37 -16.73 -4.51 6.66
C ARG A 37 -16.02 -5.45 5.70
N HIS A 38 -14.87 -5.08 5.14
CA HIS A 38 -14.09 -5.84 4.15
C HIS A 38 -12.79 -6.41 4.74
N LEU A 39 -12.63 -6.39 6.07
CA LEU A 39 -11.42 -6.89 6.73
C LEU A 39 -11.20 -8.38 6.45
N ASP A 40 -12.26 -9.17 6.49
CA ASP A 40 -12.25 -10.61 6.21
C ASP A 40 -11.82 -10.93 4.77
N TYR A 41 -12.18 -10.08 3.81
CA TYR A 41 -11.70 -10.14 2.43
C TYR A 41 -10.21 -9.85 2.33
N ALA A 42 -9.73 -8.75 2.92
CA ALA A 42 -8.30 -8.42 2.88
C ALA A 42 -7.44 -9.46 3.64
N GLN A 43 -8.00 -10.11 4.65
CA GLN A 43 -7.39 -11.26 5.35
C GLN A 43 -7.42 -12.56 4.51
N GLY A 44 -8.14 -12.59 3.39
CA GLY A 44 -8.27 -13.75 2.52
C GLY A 44 -9.22 -14.83 3.04
N TYR A 45 -9.97 -14.58 4.12
CA TYR A 45 -10.93 -15.53 4.68
C TYR A 45 -12.26 -15.52 3.92
N ASN A 46 -12.64 -14.37 3.34
CA ASN A 46 -13.88 -14.23 2.58
C ASN A 46 -13.63 -13.57 1.23
N LEU A 47 -13.29 -14.38 0.22
CA LEU A 47 -12.96 -13.90 -1.13
C LEU A 47 -14.15 -13.32 -1.91
N THR A 48 -15.37 -13.46 -1.39
CA THR A 48 -16.60 -12.96 -2.02
C THR A 48 -16.92 -11.51 -1.63
N ASN A 49 -16.47 -11.06 -0.45
CA ASN A 49 -16.76 -9.73 0.10
C ASN A 49 -15.81 -8.65 -0.40
N ARG A 50 -15.71 -8.50 -1.72
CA ARG A 50 -14.69 -7.65 -2.35
C ARG A 50 -14.79 -6.18 -1.97
N MET A 51 -13.62 -5.56 -1.82
CA MET A 51 -13.52 -4.11 -1.75
C MET A 51 -13.93 -3.46 -3.08
N PRO A 52 -14.44 -2.21 -3.05
CA PRO A 52 -14.76 -1.49 -4.27
C PRO A 52 -13.49 -1.14 -5.06
N LEU A 53 -13.61 -0.91 -6.37
CA LEU A 53 -12.47 -0.45 -7.19
C LEU A 53 -12.02 0.98 -6.83
N PHE A 54 -12.97 1.82 -6.41
CA PHE A 54 -12.73 3.22 -6.06
C PHE A 54 -13.42 3.55 -4.74
N VAL A 55 -12.79 4.44 -3.97
CA VAL A 55 -13.37 5.02 -2.76
C VAL A 55 -13.34 6.54 -2.87
N LYS A 56 -14.38 7.20 -2.38
CA LYS A 56 -14.39 8.66 -2.24
C LYS A 56 -13.65 9.03 -0.95
N PRO A 57 -12.58 9.84 -1.01
CA PRO A 57 -11.88 10.27 0.19
C PRO A 57 -12.78 11.19 1.03
N SER A 58 -12.60 11.18 2.35
CA SER A 58 -13.38 12.02 3.28
C SER A 58 -13.05 13.51 3.14
N LYS A 59 -11.83 13.83 2.70
CA LYS A 59 -11.33 15.17 2.40
C LYS A 59 -10.54 15.17 1.08
N PRO A 60 -10.40 16.32 0.39
CA PRO A 60 -9.45 16.45 -0.71
C PRO A 60 -8.03 16.06 -0.27
N LEU A 61 -7.33 15.28 -1.10
CA LEU A 61 -5.96 14.85 -0.83
C LEU A 61 -4.97 15.88 -1.37
N SER A 62 -4.04 16.30 -0.54
CA SER A 62 -2.88 17.06 -0.98
C SER A 62 -1.81 16.14 -1.58
N VAL A 63 -0.80 16.76 -2.17
CA VAL A 63 0.41 16.06 -2.64
C VAL A 63 1.10 15.35 -1.47
N MET A 64 1.17 16.01 -0.31
CA MET A 64 1.81 15.46 0.89
C MET A 64 1.02 14.26 1.44
N ASP A 65 -0.31 14.35 1.52
CA ASP A 65 -1.14 13.21 1.93
C ASP A 65 -0.87 12.00 1.01
N THR A 66 -0.78 12.22 -0.31
CA THR A 66 -0.48 11.16 -1.29
C THR A 66 0.91 10.55 -1.05
N MET A 67 1.90 11.37 -0.74
CA MET A 67 3.26 10.94 -0.42
C MET A 67 3.32 10.12 0.87
N GLU A 68 2.55 10.49 1.89
CA GLU A 68 2.44 9.77 3.17
C GLU A 68 1.75 8.42 3.00
N LEU A 69 0.71 8.34 2.16
CA LEU A 69 0.05 7.08 1.81
C LEU A 69 1.04 6.07 1.22
N PHE A 70 1.96 6.51 0.36
CA PHE A 70 3.02 5.64 -0.18
C PHE A 70 4.11 5.25 0.83
N ARG A 71 4.22 5.95 1.97
CA ARG A 71 5.18 5.62 3.03
C ARG A 71 4.70 4.52 3.97
N SER A 72 3.43 4.12 3.87
CA SER A 72 2.80 3.31 4.90
C SER A 72 3.22 1.85 4.92
N HIS A 73 3.27 1.28 6.12
CA HIS A 73 3.46 -0.13 6.41
C HIS A 73 2.22 -0.78 7.04
N ALA A 74 1.04 -0.26 6.72
CA ALA A 74 -0.23 -0.68 7.33
C ALA A 74 -0.36 -0.38 8.82
N GLU A 75 0.28 0.71 9.27
CA GLU A 75 0.24 1.18 10.66
C GLU A 75 -1.21 1.42 11.12
N ASN A 76 -1.51 1.00 12.36
CA ASN A 76 -2.84 1.11 12.98
C ASN A 76 -3.95 0.29 12.30
N THR A 77 -3.58 -0.70 11.49
CA THR A 77 -4.52 -1.68 10.93
C THR A 77 -4.30 -3.07 11.53
N TRP A 78 -5.17 -4.02 11.19
CA TRP A 78 -4.94 -5.43 11.52
C TRP A 78 -3.68 -5.99 10.83
N PHE A 79 -3.26 -5.40 9.70
CA PHE A 79 -2.10 -5.82 8.93
C PHE A 79 -0.79 -5.17 9.41
N ASP A 80 -0.79 -4.45 10.53
CA ASP A 80 0.40 -3.81 11.06
C ASP A 80 1.46 -4.87 11.46
N PRO A 81 2.63 -4.89 10.81
CA PRO A 81 3.69 -5.84 11.12
C PRO A 81 4.48 -5.44 12.38
N ARG A 82 4.30 -4.25 12.95
CA ARG A 82 5.16 -3.81 14.06
C ARG A 82 4.89 -4.57 15.36
N GLY A 83 3.88 -5.43 15.42
CA GLY A 83 3.60 -6.21 16.62
C GLY A 83 2.80 -5.45 17.69
N GLU A 84 2.39 -4.21 17.40
CA GLU A 84 1.70 -3.31 18.33
C GLU A 84 0.20 -3.64 18.46
N THR A 85 -0.48 -3.86 17.34
CA THR A 85 -1.92 -4.18 17.30
C THR A 85 -2.19 -5.69 17.38
N ARG A 86 -1.24 -6.51 16.92
CA ARG A 86 -1.29 -7.99 16.93
C ARG A 86 0.09 -8.51 17.27
N ARG A 87 0.20 -9.62 18.01
CA ARG A 87 1.50 -10.27 18.20
C ARG A 87 2.00 -10.80 16.87
N ASP A 88 3.18 -10.36 16.46
CA ASP A 88 3.86 -10.82 15.26
C ASP A 88 5.28 -11.26 15.61
N VAL A 89 5.56 -12.55 15.38
CA VAL A 89 6.88 -13.16 15.62
C VAL A 89 7.98 -12.49 14.79
N GLY A 90 7.65 -11.97 13.61
CA GLY A 90 8.59 -11.30 12.72
C GLY A 90 8.91 -9.86 13.10
N ALA A 91 8.18 -9.26 14.06
CA ALA A 91 8.44 -7.89 14.49
C ALA A 91 9.75 -7.77 15.30
N GLY A 92 10.09 -8.83 16.04
CA GLY A 92 11.22 -8.87 16.96
C GLY A 92 11.12 -7.82 18.08
N PRO A 93 12.18 -7.68 18.90
CA PRO A 93 12.21 -6.70 19.99
C PRO A 93 12.13 -5.24 19.53
N GLY A 94 12.54 -4.97 18.29
CA GLY A 94 12.60 -3.62 17.72
C GLY A 94 11.33 -3.17 17.00
N HIS A 95 10.25 -3.95 17.03
CA HIS A 95 8.98 -3.62 16.38
C HIS A 95 9.14 -3.22 14.90
N SER A 96 10.01 -3.93 14.17
CA SER A 96 10.37 -3.54 12.80
C SER A 96 9.18 -3.67 11.84
N PRO A 97 8.90 -2.65 11.00
CA PRO A 97 7.84 -2.73 10.00
C PRO A 97 8.22 -3.60 8.80
N TYR A 98 9.50 -3.94 8.64
CA TYR A 98 9.99 -4.69 7.48
C TYR A 98 9.97 -6.20 7.69
N ARG A 99 9.77 -6.94 6.60
CA ARG A 99 9.82 -8.41 6.57
C ARG A 99 10.82 -8.90 5.54
N TRP A 100 11.75 -9.71 6.01
CA TRP A 100 12.79 -10.32 5.19
C TRP A 100 12.13 -11.38 4.32
N ARG A 101 12.48 -11.36 3.03
CA ARG A 101 11.91 -12.28 2.04
C ARG A 101 12.52 -13.67 2.26
N PRO A 102 11.78 -14.76 1.97
CA PRO A 102 10.45 -14.81 1.35
C PRO A 102 9.29 -14.41 2.29
N LEU A 103 8.21 -13.86 1.73
CA LEU A 103 7.02 -13.48 2.51
C LEU A 103 6.20 -14.67 2.99
N THR A 104 6.36 -15.83 2.36
CA THR A 104 5.71 -17.07 2.78
C THR A 104 6.75 -17.98 3.39
N TRP A 105 6.42 -18.59 4.51
CA TRP A 105 7.32 -19.50 5.21
C TRP A 105 6.55 -20.74 5.71
N LYS A 106 7.30 -21.78 6.05
CA LYS A 106 6.75 -23.05 6.53
C LYS A 106 7.37 -23.38 7.88
N THR A 107 6.56 -23.89 8.78
CA THR A 107 7.07 -24.50 10.01
C THR A 107 7.55 -25.92 9.75
N ALA A 108 8.28 -26.50 10.71
CA ALA A 108 8.77 -27.88 10.62
C ALA A 108 7.64 -28.91 10.48
N ASP A 109 6.46 -28.63 11.05
CA ASP A 109 5.21 -29.39 10.91
C ASP A 109 4.48 -29.14 9.57
N GLY A 110 5.09 -28.40 8.64
CA GLY A 110 4.61 -28.22 7.27
C GLY A 110 3.51 -27.18 7.08
N LYS A 111 3.04 -26.52 8.16
CA LYS A 111 2.05 -25.43 8.07
C LYS A 111 2.65 -24.22 7.36
N ARG A 112 1.88 -23.61 6.46
CA ARG A 112 2.26 -22.44 5.67
C ARG A 112 1.74 -21.17 6.31
N TYR A 113 2.60 -20.17 6.39
CA TYR A 113 2.29 -18.85 6.92
C TYR A 113 2.71 -17.77 5.93
N VAL A 114 2.15 -16.57 6.11
CA VAL A 114 2.42 -15.41 5.27
C VAL A 114 2.66 -14.19 6.15
N ASN A 115 3.68 -13.43 5.77
CA ASN A 115 3.98 -12.11 6.28
C ASN A 115 3.36 -11.06 5.37
N GLU A 116 2.94 -9.93 5.96
CA GLU A 116 2.32 -8.86 5.19
C GLU A 116 3.31 -8.22 4.21
N ARG A 117 2.78 -7.85 3.04
CA ARG A 117 3.50 -7.01 2.10
C ARG A 117 3.08 -5.56 2.33
N THR A 118 3.96 -4.76 2.90
CA THR A 118 3.78 -3.33 3.13
C THR A 118 3.84 -2.53 1.82
N ILE A 119 3.34 -1.29 1.84
CA ILE A 119 3.41 -0.36 0.69
C ILE A 119 4.83 0.19 0.60
N GLY A 120 5.33 0.77 1.69
CA GLY A 120 6.73 1.10 1.90
C GLY A 120 7.57 -0.18 1.96
N THR A 121 8.62 -0.27 1.14
CA THR A 121 9.49 -1.45 1.08
C THR A 121 10.86 -1.09 0.56
N GLN A 122 11.86 -1.70 1.19
CA GLN A 122 13.27 -1.67 0.84
C GLN A 122 13.60 -2.20 -0.57
N GLN A 123 12.63 -2.80 -1.27
CA GLN A 123 12.80 -3.28 -2.65
C GLN A 123 12.42 -2.23 -3.69
N THR A 124 11.92 -1.06 -3.27
CA THR A 124 11.54 0.01 -4.17
C THR A 124 12.81 0.59 -4.78
N ALA A 125 13.02 0.43 -6.09
CA ALA A 125 14.19 1.02 -6.75
C ALA A 125 14.06 2.56 -6.86
N TRP A 126 12.85 3.04 -7.12
CA TRP A 126 12.50 4.46 -7.21
C TRP A 126 10.99 4.60 -7.07
N ASN A 127 10.54 5.80 -6.71
CA ASN A 127 9.13 6.12 -6.56
C ASN A 127 8.85 7.58 -6.96
N PHE A 128 7.61 7.85 -7.36
CA PHE A 128 7.22 9.21 -7.72
C PHE A 128 5.75 9.50 -7.43
N VAL A 129 5.45 10.78 -7.22
CA VAL A 129 4.08 11.32 -7.23
C VAL A 129 4.01 12.35 -8.34
N ALA A 130 3.12 12.17 -9.32
CA ALA A 130 2.94 13.10 -10.42
C ALA A 130 1.81 14.09 -10.11
N THR A 131 2.03 15.36 -10.39
CA THR A 131 1.05 16.43 -10.17
C THR A 131 0.94 17.30 -11.41
N SER A 132 -0.30 17.63 -11.79
CA SER A 132 -0.59 18.53 -12.91
C SER A 132 -1.39 19.72 -12.39
N ARG A 133 -0.81 20.92 -12.47
CA ARG A 133 -1.37 22.17 -11.94
C ARG A 133 -1.89 23.01 -13.09
N ALA A 134 -3.15 22.80 -13.48
CA ALA A 134 -3.76 23.46 -14.65
C ALA A 134 -3.64 25.00 -14.62
N TRP A 135 -3.62 25.59 -13.43
CA TRP A 135 -3.50 27.02 -13.18
C TRP A 135 -2.09 27.61 -13.37
N MET A 136 -1.05 26.77 -13.54
CA MET A 136 0.33 27.22 -13.78
C MET A 136 0.65 27.33 -15.29
N PRO A 137 1.63 28.19 -15.67
CA PRO A 137 2.19 28.24 -17.03
C PRO A 137 2.70 26.87 -17.50
N ALA A 138 2.63 26.61 -18.80
CA ALA A 138 2.93 25.29 -19.38
C ALA A 138 4.29 24.69 -18.93
N PRO A 139 5.41 25.44 -18.86
CA PRO A 139 6.69 24.89 -18.39
C PRO A 139 6.69 24.44 -16.91
N LEU A 140 5.80 24.99 -16.08
CA LEU A 140 5.73 24.74 -14.64
C LEU A 140 4.52 23.87 -14.23
N ARG A 141 3.67 23.51 -15.20
CA ARG A 141 2.39 22.82 -14.97
C ARG A 141 2.58 21.41 -14.43
N ALA A 142 3.52 20.67 -15.00
CA ALA A 142 3.80 19.29 -14.63
C ALA A 142 4.96 19.23 -13.64
N LEU A 143 4.75 18.50 -12.55
CA LEU A 143 5.74 18.22 -11.52
C LEU A 143 5.75 16.72 -11.23
N MET A 144 6.93 16.12 -11.29
CA MET A 144 7.18 14.76 -10.84
C MET A 144 7.99 14.82 -9.55
N TRP A 145 7.36 14.47 -8.44
CA TRP A 145 8.02 14.39 -7.15
C TRP A 145 8.72 13.05 -7.02
N TRP A 146 10.00 13.00 -7.36
CA TRP A 146 10.76 11.76 -7.52
C TRP A 146 11.67 11.49 -6.33
N ALA A 147 11.77 10.24 -5.91
CA ALA A 147 12.78 9.79 -4.94
C ALA A 147 13.43 8.48 -5.41
N PRO A 148 14.74 8.32 -5.20
CA PRO A 148 15.37 7.02 -5.29
C PRO A 148 14.97 6.16 -4.08
N ASP A 149 15.10 4.85 -4.23
CA ASP A 149 15.02 3.89 -3.12
C ASP A 149 13.64 3.84 -2.44
N ASP A 150 13.61 3.32 -1.21
CA ASP A 150 12.41 3.08 -0.41
C ASP A 150 11.49 4.30 -0.34
N SER A 151 10.26 4.08 -0.77
CA SER A 151 9.18 5.07 -0.70
C SER A 151 8.85 5.55 0.71
N SER A 152 9.22 4.80 1.76
CA SER A 152 8.99 5.15 3.17
C SER A 152 10.00 6.13 3.75
N THR A 153 11.25 6.11 3.28
CA THR A 153 12.36 6.93 3.82
C THR A 153 12.84 7.99 2.82
N GLY A 154 12.73 7.73 1.51
CA GLY A 154 13.21 8.62 0.46
C GLY A 154 12.55 10.01 0.49
N VAL A 155 13.37 11.07 0.40
CA VAL A 155 12.87 12.45 0.25
C VAL A 155 12.56 12.70 -1.23
N ARG A 156 11.34 13.15 -1.53
CA ARG A 156 10.88 13.37 -2.90
C ARG A 156 11.23 14.77 -3.39
N ILE A 157 12.04 14.83 -4.43
CA ILE A 157 12.52 16.06 -5.06
C ILE A 157 11.53 16.47 -6.18
N PRO A 158 11.08 17.73 -6.24
CA PRO A 158 10.23 18.20 -7.32
C PRO A 158 11.01 18.38 -8.63
N VAL A 159 10.78 17.49 -9.60
CA VAL A 159 11.32 17.60 -10.96
C VAL A 159 10.26 18.24 -11.86
N TYR A 160 10.56 19.41 -12.42
CA TYR A 160 9.66 20.09 -13.36
C TYR A 160 9.67 19.42 -14.73
N GLY A 161 8.49 19.20 -15.30
CA GLY A 161 8.35 18.58 -16.63
C GLY A 161 8.88 19.44 -17.78
N GLY A 162 9.08 20.74 -17.56
CA GLY A 162 9.68 21.65 -18.54
C GLY A 162 11.21 21.69 -18.53
N THR A 163 11.87 20.94 -17.64
CA THR A 163 13.35 20.93 -17.53
C THR A 163 13.99 20.30 -18.76
N ARG A 164 15.07 20.92 -19.25
CA ARG A 164 15.90 20.39 -20.35
C ARG A 164 17.23 19.87 -19.79
N LYS A 165 17.82 18.89 -20.48
CA LYS A 165 19.14 18.32 -20.16
C LYS A 165 20.25 19.33 -20.38
#